data_AF-A0A507FV19-F1
#
_entry.id   AF-A0A507FV19-F1
#
_cell.length_a   1.000
_cell.length_b   1.000
_cell.length_c   1.000
_cell.angle_alpha   90.00
_cell.angle_beta   90.00
_cell.angle_gamma   90.00
#
_symmetry.space_group_name_H-M   'P 1'
#
loop_
_entity.id
_entity.type
_entity.pdbx_description
1 polymer ?
#
loop_
_entity_poly.entity_id
_entity_poly.type
_entity_poly.pdbx_seq_one_letter_code
_entity_poly.pdbx_strand_id
1 'polypeptide(L)'
;MNTLLPLPPIGTPVATRHAAAGARSASTIHGSEMSNISVVGSAIDESLTGKLINVEAQRIMSVLQEAQKKVAVIGLLPDEVDRRVATMFNSDTVALIGEHKLLETKYKTLVEGRAPESEIKETAKLVRTSTRAVCRHFLQNPAFMGKLRYLKSTKQANHVQFENLLQEVKVLVYERLKTSVEEEKAKQDQLSVIIAKEQKTSNEVRLLKEELDKAKRERTTEVSKRNEIIRRLKEELRDIKQQAEDTTKRLESRSKQKEDQELQIAKDKELAMKDEIKRSTEELRDTVKKNREEEAILRKKKFKVESEVENWIHKYDQDMDEKQAELEDITAIYNEEKAQLDELQARYGELQKEYEKIMEERRIAQEERIAQEKKLRHMHECATKIQALYRGWKFRKEMAKKKSGKATAQKGKKKGK
;
A
#
# COMPACT_ATOMS: atom_id res chain seq x y z
N MET A 1 33.61 9.94 -0.51
CA MET A 1 33.72 10.84 0.67
C MET A 1 32.62 10.47 1.65
N ASN A 2 33.01 10.27 2.92
CA ASN A 2 32.21 9.97 4.12
C ASN A 2 31.52 8.60 4.20
N THR A 3 32.36 7.62 4.53
CA THR A 3 32.07 6.36 5.22
C THR A 3 31.63 6.62 6.66
N LEU A 4 30.40 6.24 7.04
CA LEU A 4 29.97 6.11 8.43
C LEU A 4 29.90 4.62 8.79
N LEU A 5 30.68 4.27 9.81
CA LEU A 5 30.89 2.93 10.36
C LEU A 5 29.62 2.39 11.07
N PRO A 6 29.38 1.07 11.05
CA PRO A 6 28.25 0.45 11.74
C PRO A 6 28.56 0.19 13.22
N LEU A 7 27.56 0.42 14.07
CA LEU A 7 27.56 0.10 15.51
C LEU A 7 27.50 -1.42 15.75
N PRO A 8 28.12 -1.93 16.83
CA PRO A 8 28.22 -3.37 17.11
C PRO A 8 26.92 -3.98 17.67
N PRO A 9 26.72 -5.30 17.52
CA PRO A 9 25.50 -6.00 17.94
C PRO A 9 25.51 -6.30 19.44
N ILE A 10 24.40 -5.98 20.12
CA ILE A 10 24.13 -6.45 21.48
C ILE A 10 23.41 -7.79 21.38
N GLY A 11 24.00 -8.81 22.01
CA GLY A 11 23.81 -10.22 21.74
C GLY A 11 22.43 -10.82 22.05
N THR A 12 22.15 -11.90 21.32
CA THR A 12 21.05 -12.85 21.53
C THR A 12 21.62 -14.15 22.14
N PRO A 13 20.76 -15.12 22.54
CA PRO A 13 20.85 -15.81 23.82
C PRO A 13 21.80 -17.01 23.82
N VAL A 14 22.41 -17.31 24.96
CA VAL A 14 23.13 -18.58 25.17
C VAL A 14 22.31 -19.46 26.11
N ALA A 15 21.85 -20.59 25.57
CA ALA A 15 21.36 -21.74 26.31
C ALA A 15 22.39 -22.88 26.23
N THR A 16 22.29 -23.81 27.20
CA THR A 16 22.98 -25.11 27.36
C THR A 16 24.45 -25.08 27.83
N ARG A 17 24.94 -25.96 28.71
CA ARG A 17 24.41 -27.13 29.44
C ARG A 17 25.38 -27.51 30.58
N HIS A 18 24.82 -28.11 31.64
CA HIS A 18 25.36 -29.11 32.59
C HIS A 18 26.86 -29.11 32.99
N ALA A 19 27.08 -28.95 34.30
CA ALA A 19 28.02 -29.77 35.06
C ALA A 19 27.38 -30.16 36.41
N ALA A 20 27.37 -31.46 36.68
CA ALA A 20 26.87 -32.10 37.88
C ALA A 20 28.00 -32.27 38.89
N ALA A 21 27.74 -31.99 40.16
CA ALA A 21 28.37 -32.62 41.33
C ALA A 21 27.80 -31.96 42.60
N GLY A 22 27.29 -32.75 43.54
CA GLY A 22 26.84 -32.24 44.85
C GLY A 22 25.74 -33.07 45.48
N ALA A 23 26.06 -34.33 45.76
CA ALA A 23 25.19 -35.23 46.49
C ALA A 23 25.01 -34.80 47.95
N ARG A 24 23.77 -34.95 48.44
CA ARG A 24 23.35 -35.37 49.80
C ARG A 24 24.22 -34.95 50.99
N SER A 25 23.60 -34.20 51.92
CA SER A 25 23.50 -34.64 53.33
C SER A 25 22.55 -33.73 54.11
N ALA A 26 21.37 -34.25 54.44
CA ALA A 26 20.62 -33.82 55.61
C ALA A 26 21.39 -34.30 56.84
N SER A 27 21.94 -33.38 57.63
CA SER A 27 22.64 -33.69 58.88
C SER A 27 21.70 -33.45 60.04
N THR A 28 20.99 -34.51 60.40
CA THR A 28 20.41 -34.71 61.74
C THR A 28 21.53 -34.60 62.76
N ILE A 29 21.49 -33.56 63.60
CA ILE A 29 22.37 -33.44 64.77
C ILE A 29 21.81 -34.37 65.84
N HIS A 30 22.41 -35.55 65.96
CA HIS A 30 22.22 -36.45 67.10
C HIS A 30 23.57 -37.04 67.51
N GLY A 31 23.96 -36.73 68.75
CA GLY A 31 24.80 -37.55 69.63
C GLY A 31 26.20 -37.93 69.15
N SER A 32 27.22 -37.20 69.61
CA SER A 32 28.50 -37.78 70.09
C SER A 32 29.40 -36.68 70.68
N GLU A 33 29.05 -36.21 71.88
CA GLU A 33 30.01 -35.51 72.75
C GLU A 33 30.02 -36.22 74.11
N MET A 34 30.55 -37.44 74.14
CA MET A 34 30.92 -38.12 75.38
C MET A 34 32.33 -38.70 75.24
N SER A 35 33.32 -37.83 75.10
CA SER A 35 34.73 -38.24 75.24
C SER A 35 35.72 -37.14 75.66
N ASN A 36 35.29 -35.92 76.01
CA ASN A 36 36.21 -34.83 76.39
C ASN A 36 35.95 -34.17 77.77
N ILE A 37 35.12 -34.76 78.62
CA ILE A 37 34.78 -34.17 79.93
C ILE A 37 35.95 -34.27 80.95
N SER A 38 36.86 -35.24 80.82
CA SER A 38 37.94 -35.40 81.81
C SER A 38 39.07 -34.38 81.71
N VAL A 39 39.26 -33.77 80.54
CA VAL A 39 40.30 -32.73 80.33
C VAL A 39 39.78 -31.35 80.74
N VAL A 40 38.49 -31.09 80.55
CA VAL A 40 37.84 -29.82 80.91
C VAL A 40 37.71 -29.64 82.43
N GLY A 41 37.46 -30.72 83.18
CA GLY A 41 37.37 -30.66 84.66
C GLY A 41 38.66 -30.21 85.36
N SER A 42 39.83 -30.51 84.79
CA SER A 42 41.12 -30.09 85.36
C SER A 42 41.46 -28.62 85.04
N ALA A 43 41.03 -28.11 83.88
CA ALA A 43 41.27 -26.73 83.47
C ALA A 43 40.34 -25.72 84.17
N ILE A 44 39.11 -26.11 84.50
CA ILE A 44 38.16 -25.22 85.20
C ILE A 44 38.58 -25.00 86.67
N ASP A 45 39.19 -25.99 87.32
CA ASP A 45 39.61 -25.88 88.72
C ASP A 45 40.79 -24.89 88.90
N GLU A 46 41.64 -24.76 87.87
CA GLU A 46 42.72 -23.75 87.80
C GLU A 46 42.19 -22.33 87.53
N SER A 47 41.09 -22.20 86.79
CA SER A 47 40.41 -20.92 86.46
C SER A 47 39.66 -20.29 87.66
N LEU A 48 39.27 -21.09 88.65
CA LEU A 48 38.52 -20.64 89.84
C LEU A 48 39.43 -20.16 91.00
N THR A 49 40.70 -19.87 90.71
CA THR A 49 41.74 -19.48 91.68
C THR A 49 41.88 -17.97 91.89
N GLY A 50 41.11 -17.14 91.17
CA GLY A 50 41.05 -15.70 91.40
C GLY A 50 40.57 -15.41 92.82
N LYS A 51 41.38 -14.71 93.62
CA LYS A 51 41.02 -14.36 95.00
C LYS A 51 39.73 -13.55 95.01
N LEU A 52 38.63 -14.16 95.44
CA LEU A 52 37.41 -13.44 95.79
C LEU A 52 37.73 -12.42 96.87
N ILE A 53 37.27 -11.19 96.72
CA ILE A 53 37.65 -10.08 97.62
C ILE A 53 36.99 -10.26 99.00
N ASN A 54 35.80 -10.87 99.03
CA ASN A 54 35.01 -11.05 100.25
C ASN A 54 35.40 -12.36 100.97
N VAL A 55 35.70 -12.28 102.27
CA VAL A 55 36.05 -13.41 103.12
C VAL A 55 34.92 -14.45 103.21
N GLU A 56 33.66 -14.01 103.26
CA GLU A 56 32.50 -14.90 103.25
C GLU A 56 32.36 -15.62 101.90
N ALA A 57 32.65 -14.93 100.79
CA ALA A 57 32.67 -15.54 99.46
C ALA A 57 33.76 -16.61 99.35
N GLN A 58 34.95 -16.36 99.91
CA GLN A 58 36.02 -17.36 99.99
C GLN A 58 35.63 -18.58 100.85
N ARG A 59 34.92 -18.36 101.98
CA ARG A 59 34.40 -19.43 102.84
C ARG A 59 33.38 -20.30 102.09
N ILE A 60 32.42 -19.68 101.42
CA ILE A 60 31.40 -20.39 100.62
C ILE A 60 32.07 -21.25 99.53
N MET A 61 33.04 -20.71 98.80
CA MET A 61 33.79 -21.47 97.81
C MET A 61 34.61 -22.62 98.42
N SER A 62 35.22 -22.40 99.57
CA SER A 62 35.98 -23.44 100.28
C SER A 62 35.07 -24.61 100.69
N VAL A 63 33.85 -24.33 101.14
CA VAL A 63 32.85 -25.36 101.47
C VAL A 63 32.43 -26.14 100.22
N LEU A 64 32.21 -25.46 99.09
CA LEU A 64 31.85 -26.10 97.82
C LEU A 64 32.99 -26.97 97.26
N GLN A 65 34.23 -26.50 97.33
CA GLN A 65 35.41 -27.28 96.93
C GLN A 65 35.60 -28.51 97.81
N GLU A 66 35.41 -28.36 99.13
CA GLU A 66 35.51 -29.47 100.08
C GLU A 66 34.38 -30.49 99.88
N ALA A 67 33.16 -30.03 99.57
CA ALA A 67 32.05 -30.90 99.20
C ALA A 67 32.36 -31.68 97.92
N GLN A 68 32.90 -31.02 96.89
CA GLN A 68 33.29 -31.66 95.64
C GLN A 68 34.36 -32.74 95.84
N LYS A 69 35.40 -32.46 96.65
CA LYS A 69 36.42 -33.46 96.99
C LYS A 69 35.83 -34.69 97.66
N LYS A 70 34.90 -34.50 98.60
CA LYS A 70 34.21 -35.61 99.29
C LYS A 70 33.32 -36.43 98.35
N VAL A 71 32.58 -35.78 97.47
CA VAL A 71 31.74 -36.45 96.47
C VAL A 71 32.60 -37.27 95.51
N ALA A 72 33.75 -36.72 95.08
CA ALA A 72 34.69 -37.41 94.21
C ALA A 72 35.29 -38.66 94.87
N VAL A 73 35.59 -38.62 96.17
CA VAL A 73 36.06 -39.81 96.92
C VAL A 73 35.03 -40.92 96.88
N ILE A 74 33.76 -40.61 97.17
CA ILE A 74 32.67 -41.59 97.20
C ILE A 74 32.40 -42.18 95.81
N GLY A 75 32.50 -41.36 94.75
CA GLY A 75 32.33 -41.83 93.37
C GLY A 75 33.41 -42.79 92.91
N LEU A 76 34.61 -42.69 93.46
CA LEU A 76 35.74 -43.53 93.09
C LEU A 76 35.83 -44.81 93.93
N LEU A 77 34.93 -45.02 94.91
CA LEU A 77 34.90 -46.24 95.69
C LEU A 77 34.52 -47.45 94.82
N PRO A 78 35.22 -48.59 94.94
CA PRO A 78 34.84 -49.84 94.31
C PRO A 78 33.43 -50.30 94.72
N ASP A 79 32.63 -50.81 93.79
CA ASP A 79 31.31 -51.39 94.12
C ASP A 79 31.42 -52.67 94.95
N GLU A 80 32.49 -53.45 94.74
CA GLU A 80 32.80 -54.66 95.50
C GLU A 80 34.28 -54.68 95.92
N VAL A 81 34.57 -55.32 97.05
CA VAL A 81 35.94 -55.51 97.55
C VAL A 81 36.58 -56.71 96.84
N ASP A 82 36.96 -56.49 95.58
CA ASP A 82 37.66 -57.49 94.75
C ASP A 82 39.08 -57.78 95.25
N ARG A 83 39.67 -58.90 94.76
CA ARG A 83 41.09 -59.25 94.96
C ARG A 83 42.05 -58.10 94.57
N ARG A 84 41.64 -57.24 93.62
CA ARG A 84 42.39 -56.03 93.21
C ARG A 84 42.42 -54.96 94.30
N VAL A 85 41.29 -54.72 94.97
CA VAL A 85 41.16 -53.77 96.08
C VAL A 85 41.98 -54.26 97.27
N ALA A 86 41.91 -55.57 97.57
CA ALA A 86 42.67 -56.21 98.63
C ALA A 86 44.20 -56.19 98.41
N THR A 87 44.67 -56.11 97.16
CA THR A 87 46.10 -56.04 96.83
C THR A 87 46.64 -54.60 96.89
N MET A 88 45.81 -53.60 96.57
CA MET A 88 46.24 -52.21 96.47
C MET A 88 46.25 -51.47 97.81
N PHE A 89 45.38 -51.88 98.73
CA PHE A 89 45.16 -51.24 100.02
C PHE A 89 45.57 -52.17 101.18
N ASN A 90 45.92 -51.58 102.33
CA ASN A 90 46.19 -52.37 103.54
C ASN A 90 44.90 -52.95 104.11
N SER A 91 45.03 -53.96 104.99
CA SER A 91 43.90 -54.66 105.61
C SER A 91 42.88 -53.69 106.24
N ASP A 92 43.35 -52.61 106.88
CA ASP A 92 42.49 -51.62 107.54
C ASP A 92 41.65 -50.81 106.54
N THR A 93 42.24 -50.37 105.43
CA THR A 93 41.49 -49.63 104.38
C THR A 93 40.51 -50.56 103.67
N VAL A 94 40.90 -51.81 103.43
CA VAL A 94 40.04 -52.83 102.82
C VAL A 94 38.84 -53.12 103.72
N ALA A 95 39.07 -53.26 105.02
CA ALA A 95 38.00 -53.41 106.02
C ALA A 95 37.08 -52.17 106.05
N LEU A 96 37.64 -50.96 106.00
CA LEU A 96 36.87 -49.71 105.99
C LEU A 96 35.98 -49.56 104.74
N ILE A 97 36.50 -49.92 103.56
CA ILE A 97 35.71 -49.94 102.31
C ILE A 97 34.63 -51.02 102.40
N GLY A 98 34.99 -52.22 102.88
CA GLY A 98 34.07 -53.35 103.04
C GLY A 98 32.92 -53.04 104.00
N GLU A 99 33.22 -52.47 105.17
CA GLU A 99 32.22 -52.02 106.14
C GLU A 99 31.30 -50.95 105.53
N HIS A 100 31.87 -49.98 104.82
CA HIS A 100 31.08 -48.95 104.15
C HIS A 100 30.11 -49.54 103.12
N LYS A 101 30.59 -50.48 102.30
CA LYS A 101 29.78 -51.13 101.27
C LYS A 101 28.70 -52.04 101.87
N LEU A 102 29.01 -52.76 102.94
CA LEU A 102 28.02 -53.53 103.69
C LEU A 102 26.92 -52.63 104.26
N LEU A 103 27.28 -51.48 104.83
CA LEU A 103 26.32 -50.49 105.32
C LEU A 103 25.51 -49.86 104.18
N GLU A 104 26.13 -49.61 103.02
CA GLU A 104 25.46 -49.09 101.82
C GLU A 104 24.43 -50.10 101.29
N THR A 105 24.81 -51.38 101.15
CA THR A 105 23.91 -52.46 100.72
C THR A 105 22.78 -52.66 101.72
N LYS A 106 23.09 -52.71 103.04
CA LYS A 106 22.08 -52.80 104.10
C LYS A 106 21.09 -51.63 104.04
N TYR A 107 21.59 -50.41 103.83
CA TYR A 107 20.74 -49.24 103.70
C TYR A 107 19.84 -49.32 102.44
N LYS A 108 20.40 -49.69 101.28
CA LYS A 108 19.62 -49.90 100.05
C LYS A 108 18.51 -50.94 100.25
N THR A 109 18.82 -52.09 100.84
CA THR A 109 17.82 -53.14 101.10
C THR A 109 16.73 -52.71 102.07
N LEU A 110 17.07 -51.91 103.09
CA LEU A 110 16.08 -51.42 104.07
C LEU A 110 15.17 -50.34 103.47
N VAL A 111 15.71 -49.51 102.58
CA VAL A 111 14.96 -48.46 101.86
C VAL A 111 14.03 -49.08 100.82
N GLU A 112 14.52 -50.05 100.03
CA GLU A 112 13.72 -50.76 99.02
C GLU A 112 12.67 -51.67 99.66
N GLY A 113 13.00 -52.31 100.79
CA GLY A 113 12.13 -53.22 101.53
C GLY A 113 11.10 -52.57 102.46
N ARG A 114 11.02 -51.22 102.51
CA ARG A 114 10.13 -50.46 103.42
C ARG A 114 10.24 -50.89 104.89
N ALA A 115 11.46 -51.05 105.39
CA ALA A 115 11.73 -51.39 106.78
C ALA A 115 11.26 -50.28 107.76
N PRO A 116 11.18 -50.55 109.08
CA PRO A 116 10.78 -49.54 110.06
C PRO A 116 11.64 -48.28 109.97
N GLU A 117 11.01 -47.10 110.04
CA GLU A 117 11.69 -45.81 109.88
C GLU A 117 12.82 -45.59 110.90
N SER A 118 12.73 -46.21 112.08
CA SER A 118 13.78 -46.20 113.11
C SER A 118 15.06 -46.89 112.63
N GLU A 119 14.94 -48.07 112.01
CA GLU A 119 16.09 -48.85 111.51
C GLU A 119 16.73 -48.20 110.28
N ILE A 120 15.92 -47.61 109.41
CA ILE A 120 16.39 -46.81 108.27
C ILE A 120 17.17 -45.58 108.79
N LYS A 121 16.68 -44.90 109.84
CA LYS A 121 17.36 -43.74 110.43
C LYS A 121 18.67 -44.12 111.12
N GLU A 122 18.71 -45.23 111.85
CA GLU A 122 19.93 -45.72 112.49
C GLU A 122 20.97 -46.16 111.47
N THR A 123 20.59 -46.95 110.46
CA THR A 123 21.50 -47.33 109.38
C THR A 123 21.93 -46.14 108.54
N ALA A 124 21.07 -45.14 108.28
CA ALA A 124 21.48 -43.89 107.65
C ALA A 124 22.51 -43.11 108.49
N LYS A 125 22.40 -43.11 109.82
CA LYS A 125 23.42 -42.50 110.71
C LYS A 125 24.74 -43.25 110.60
N LEU A 126 24.72 -44.58 110.60
CA LEU A 126 25.91 -45.42 110.45
C LEU A 126 26.56 -45.23 109.07
N VAL A 127 25.77 -45.21 107.99
CA VAL A 127 26.24 -44.89 106.63
C VAL A 127 26.89 -43.51 106.61
N ARG A 128 26.26 -42.46 107.16
CA ARG A 128 26.87 -41.12 107.21
C ARG A 128 28.18 -41.08 107.99
N THR A 129 28.26 -41.75 109.12
CA THR A 129 29.49 -41.82 109.94
C THR A 129 30.58 -42.58 109.18
N SER A 130 30.23 -43.69 108.54
CA SER A 130 31.10 -44.47 107.67
C SER A 130 31.58 -43.67 106.45
N THR A 131 30.69 -42.97 105.73
CA THR A 131 31.02 -42.05 104.62
C THR A 131 32.01 -40.98 105.09
N ARG A 132 31.81 -40.39 106.28
CA ARG A 132 32.76 -39.41 106.85
C ARG A 132 34.11 -40.04 107.16
N ALA A 133 34.12 -41.23 107.74
CA ALA A 133 35.34 -41.96 108.07
C ALA A 133 36.13 -42.32 106.79
N VAL A 134 35.46 -42.84 105.77
CA VAL A 134 36.03 -43.14 104.44
C VAL A 134 36.56 -41.86 103.79
N CYS A 135 35.75 -40.81 103.66
CA CYS A 135 36.19 -39.53 103.09
C CYS A 135 37.40 -38.97 103.84
N ARG A 136 37.38 -38.97 105.18
CA ARG A 136 38.51 -38.50 105.99
C ARG A 136 39.76 -39.36 105.76
N HIS A 137 39.62 -40.68 105.79
CA HIS A 137 40.73 -41.62 105.59
C HIS A 137 41.42 -41.42 104.23
N PHE A 138 40.65 -41.25 103.16
CA PHE A 138 41.19 -41.03 101.82
C PHE A 138 41.71 -39.60 101.63
N LEU A 139 41.00 -38.57 102.10
CA LEU A 139 41.45 -37.18 101.98
C LEU A 139 42.69 -36.85 102.82
N GLN A 140 42.89 -37.54 103.96
CA GLN A 140 44.09 -37.39 104.80
C GLN A 140 45.31 -38.16 104.24
N ASN A 141 45.11 -39.10 103.32
CA ASN A 141 46.17 -39.93 102.76
C ASN A 141 46.22 -39.81 101.21
N PRO A 142 46.97 -38.83 100.66
CA PRO A 142 47.04 -38.59 99.22
C PRO A 142 47.48 -39.80 98.39
N ALA A 143 48.35 -40.65 98.95
CA ALA A 143 48.79 -41.89 98.30
C ALA A 143 47.64 -42.89 98.07
N PHE A 144 46.68 -42.96 99.01
CA PHE A 144 45.50 -43.82 98.85
C PHE A 144 44.51 -43.25 97.84
N MET A 145 44.40 -41.92 97.74
CA MET A 145 43.62 -41.27 96.68
C MET A 145 44.18 -41.52 95.28
N GLY A 146 45.50 -41.51 95.12
CA GLY A 146 46.15 -41.88 93.86
C GLY A 146 45.83 -43.32 93.44
N LYS A 147 45.89 -44.25 94.40
CA LYS A 147 45.51 -45.66 94.19
C LYS A 147 44.03 -45.83 93.86
N LEU A 148 43.14 -45.08 94.52
CA LEU A 148 41.69 -45.11 94.26
C LEU A 148 41.36 -44.61 92.84
N ARG A 149 42.06 -43.57 92.36
CA ARG A 149 41.94 -43.08 90.98
C ARG A 149 42.46 -44.07 89.95
N TYR A 150 43.51 -44.83 90.30
CA TYR A 150 44.08 -45.87 89.43
C TYR A 150 43.17 -47.09 89.27
N LEU A 151 42.38 -47.43 90.30
CA LEU A 151 41.43 -48.54 90.26
C LEU A 151 40.33 -48.38 89.20
N LYS A 152 40.07 -47.15 88.73
CA LYS A 152 39.06 -46.84 87.71
C LYS A 152 37.72 -47.57 87.95
N SER A 153 37.21 -47.49 89.19
CA SER A 153 35.88 -48.00 89.51
C SER A 153 34.84 -47.37 88.57
N THR A 154 33.91 -48.16 88.06
CA THR A 154 32.81 -47.67 87.21
C THR A 154 31.94 -46.75 88.05
N LYS A 155 32.00 -45.44 87.77
CA LYS A 155 31.09 -44.49 88.42
C LYS A 155 29.67 -44.76 87.94
N GLN A 156 28.72 -44.82 88.87
CA GLN A 156 27.30 -44.86 88.52
C GLN A 156 26.91 -43.58 87.77
N ALA A 157 26.02 -43.69 86.78
CA ALA A 157 25.58 -42.54 85.96
C ALA A 157 25.05 -41.37 86.81
N ASN A 158 24.31 -41.67 87.88
CA ASN A 158 23.79 -40.67 88.82
C ASN A 158 24.89 -39.89 89.54
N HIS A 159 26.01 -40.54 89.84
CA HIS A 159 27.15 -39.91 90.51
C HIS A 159 27.86 -38.94 89.57
N VAL A 160 28.08 -39.34 88.32
CA VAL A 160 28.67 -38.49 87.28
C VAL A 160 27.80 -37.26 87.02
N GLN A 161 26.48 -37.42 86.93
CA GLN A 161 25.55 -36.30 86.77
C GLN A 161 25.61 -35.34 87.98
N PHE A 162 25.64 -35.87 89.19
CA PHE A 162 25.73 -35.05 90.41
C PHE A 162 27.07 -34.30 90.51
N GLU A 163 28.20 -34.93 90.14
CA GLU A 163 29.51 -34.26 90.05
C GLU A 163 29.49 -33.10 89.04
N ASN A 164 28.86 -33.30 87.87
CA ASN A 164 28.75 -32.26 86.83
C ASN A 164 27.89 -31.08 87.29
N LEU A 165 26.72 -31.35 87.88
CA LEU A 165 25.85 -30.30 88.44
C LEU A 165 26.56 -29.52 89.55
N LEU A 166 27.29 -30.21 90.43
CA LEU A 166 28.06 -29.56 91.48
C LEU A 166 29.17 -28.66 90.92
N GLN A 167 29.78 -29.07 89.80
CA GLN A 167 30.76 -28.27 89.07
C GLN A 167 30.12 -27.03 88.44
N GLU A 168 28.94 -27.15 87.81
CA GLU A 168 28.19 -26.02 87.26
C GLU A 168 27.78 -25.01 88.33
N VAL A 169 27.24 -25.50 89.46
CA VAL A 169 26.89 -24.64 90.61
C VAL A 169 28.12 -23.91 91.13
N LYS A 170 29.27 -24.57 91.23
CA LYS A 170 30.53 -23.94 91.66
C LYS A 170 30.91 -22.77 90.74
N VAL A 171 30.80 -22.95 89.42
CA VAL A 171 31.09 -21.89 88.43
C VAL A 171 30.10 -20.72 88.57
N LEU A 172 28.80 -21.01 88.64
CA LEU A 172 27.75 -19.98 88.78
C LEU A 172 27.90 -19.17 90.08
N VAL A 173 28.17 -19.85 91.19
CA VAL A 173 28.36 -19.21 92.50
C VAL A 173 29.63 -18.34 92.48
N TYR A 174 30.71 -18.81 91.87
CA TYR A 174 31.93 -18.01 91.72
C TYR A 174 31.71 -16.75 90.89
N GLU A 175 31.02 -16.86 89.75
CA GLU A 175 30.69 -15.70 88.91
C GLU A 175 29.81 -14.69 89.66
N ARG A 176 28.75 -15.15 90.34
CA ARG A 176 27.88 -14.29 91.13
C ARG A 176 28.56 -13.62 92.31
N LEU A 177 29.47 -14.32 92.98
CA LEU A 177 30.24 -13.77 94.11
C LEU A 177 31.33 -12.80 93.65
N LYS A 178 31.74 -12.85 92.36
CA LYS A 178 32.70 -11.94 91.75
C LYS A 178 32.04 -10.67 91.19
N THR A 179 30.80 -10.76 90.72
CA THR A 179 30.07 -9.60 90.17
C THR A 179 29.67 -8.60 91.25
N SER A 180 30.03 -7.33 91.05
CA SER A 180 29.56 -6.22 91.89
C SER A 180 28.09 -5.88 91.60
N VAL A 181 27.39 -5.32 92.59
CA VAL A 181 26.03 -4.77 92.41
C VAL A 181 26.01 -3.66 91.35
N GLU A 182 27.09 -2.88 91.27
CA GLU A 182 27.24 -1.82 90.26
C GLU A 182 27.42 -2.40 88.84
N GLU A 183 28.19 -3.47 88.71
CA GLU A 183 28.39 -4.18 87.43
C GLU A 183 27.09 -4.83 86.95
N GLU A 184 26.31 -5.41 87.87
CA GLU A 184 25.01 -6.00 87.53
C GLU A 184 24.01 -4.93 87.09
N LYS A 185 23.96 -3.79 87.79
CA LYS A 185 23.14 -2.65 87.39
C LYS A 185 23.55 -2.09 86.04
N ALA A 186 24.86 -1.96 85.78
CA ALA A 186 25.37 -1.52 84.48
C ALA A 186 25.00 -2.49 83.34
N LYS A 187 25.06 -3.80 83.57
CA LYS A 187 24.59 -4.81 82.61
C LYS A 187 23.09 -4.69 82.35
N GLN A 188 22.30 -4.48 83.39
CA GLN A 188 20.85 -4.31 83.28
C GLN A 188 20.50 -3.05 82.47
N ASP A 189 21.17 -1.92 82.74
CA ASP A 189 20.97 -0.67 82.00
C ASP A 189 21.38 -0.84 80.53
N GLN A 190 22.52 -1.48 80.25
CA GLN A 190 22.95 -1.81 78.89
C GLN A 190 21.92 -2.68 78.17
N LEU A 191 21.40 -3.72 78.83
CA LEU A 191 20.38 -4.60 78.26
C LEU A 191 19.11 -3.81 77.93
N SER A 192 18.67 -2.89 78.80
CA SER A 192 17.50 -2.05 78.54
C SER A 192 17.67 -1.17 77.30
N VAL A 193 18.86 -0.59 77.09
CA VAL A 193 19.19 0.20 75.90
C VAL A 193 19.21 -0.66 74.65
N ILE A 194 19.75 -1.87 74.73
CA ILE A 194 19.75 -2.83 73.61
C ILE A 194 18.32 -3.19 73.23
N ILE A 195 17.47 -3.54 74.21
CA ILE A 195 16.06 -3.89 73.98
C ILE A 195 15.31 -2.72 73.34
N ALA A 196 15.49 -1.49 73.84
CA ALA A 196 14.83 -0.31 73.28
C ALA A 196 15.28 -0.03 71.84
N LYS A 197 16.57 -0.18 71.55
CA LYS A 197 17.10 -0.06 70.19
C LYS A 197 16.54 -1.15 69.28
N GLU A 198 16.53 -2.40 69.73
CA GLU A 198 16.01 -3.53 68.98
C GLU A 198 14.52 -3.33 68.65
N GLN A 199 13.70 -2.93 69.63
CA GLN A 199 12.29 -2.61 69.41
C GLN A 199 12.11 -1.47 68.39
N LYS A 200 12.89 -0.39 68.48
CA LYS A 200 12.84 0.71 67.51
C LYS A 200 13.20 0.23 66.11
N THR A 201 14.31 -0.48 65.96
CA THR A 201 14.76 -1.02 64.66
C THR A 201 13.77 -2.04 64.09
N SER A 202 13.18 -2.89 64.93
CA SER A 202 12.17 -3.86 64.52
C SER A 202 10.90 -3.18 63.99
N ASN A 203 10.45 -2.10 64.66
CA ASN A 203 9.34 -1.29 64.19
C ASN A 203 9.64 -0.58 62.85
N GLU A 204 10.83 -0.01 62.70
CA GLU A 204 11.27 0.61 61.44
C GLU A 204 11.33 -0.41 60.30
N VAL A 205 11.90 -1.60 60.55
CA VAL A 205 11.93 -2.70 59.58
C VAL A 205 10.52 -3.15 59.20
N ARG A 206 9.60 -3.21 60.15
CA ARG A 206 8.20 -3.55 59.88
C ARG A 206 7.54 -2.51 58.98
N LEU A 207 7.67 -1.22 59.30
CA LEU A 207 7.10 -0.13 58.49
C LEU A 207 7.68 -0.11 57.07
N LEU A 208 8.99 -0.27 56.93
CA LEU A 208 9.65 -0.33 55.62
C LEU A 208 9.20 -1.56 54.81
N LYS A 209 8.97 -2.71 55.46
CA LYS A 209 8.41 -3.89 54.78
C LYS A 209 6.98 -3.64 54.31
N GLU A 210 6.14 -3.02 55.13
CA GLU A 210 4.76 -2.67 54.76
C GLU A 210 4.72 -1.69 53.59
N GLU A 211 5.58 -0.66 53.60
CA GLU A 211 5.70 0.31 52.51
C GLU A 211 6.23 -0.33 51.22
N LEU A 212 7.23 -1.22 51.33
CA LEU A 212 7.74 -1.99 50.20
C LEU A 212 6.66 -2.88 49.58
N ASP A 213 5.87 -3.57 50.39
CA ASP A 213 4.79 -4.42 49.91
C ASP A 213 3.66 -3.60 49.29
N LYS A 214 3.33 -2.43 49.84
CA LYS A 214 2.40 -1.49 49.24
C LYS A 214 2.89 -1.02 47.86
N ALA A 215 4.13 -0.55 47.77
CA ALA A 215 4.73 -0.11 46.51
C ALA A 215 4.79 -1.24 45.46
N LYS A 216 5.08 -2.47 45.88
CA LYS A 216 5.03 -3.65 45.00
C LYS A 216 3.62 -3.90 44.45
N ARG A 217 2.59 -3.85 45.30
CA ARG A 217 1.19 -4.04 44.88
C ARG A 217 0.72 -2.92 43.95
N GLU A 218 1.05 -1.68 44.25
CA GLU A 218 0.73 -0.54 43.38
C GLU A 218 1.40 -0.69 42.02
N ARG A 219 2.69 -1.06 42.00
CA ARG A 219 3.40 -1.37 40.74
C ARG A 219 2.75 -2.50 39.96
N THR A 220 2.37 -3.61 40.59
CA THR A 220 1.76 -4.74 39.86
C THR A 220 0.39 -4.37 39.30
N THR A 221 -0.42 -3.61 40.04
CA THR A 221 -1.72 -3.14 39.54
C THR A 221 -1.57 -2.17 38.37
N GLU A 222 -0.62 -1.24 38.43
CA GLU A 222 -0.35 -0.28 37.35
C GLU A 222 0.20 -0.97 36.10
N VAL A 223 1.11 -1.93 36.27
CA VAL A 223 1.61 -2.77 35.16
C VAL A 223 0.46 -3.54 34.51
N SER A 224 -0.45 -4.10 35.30
CA SER A 224 -1.63 -4.81 34.79
C SER A 224 -2.54 -3.89 33.97
N LYS A 225 -2.84 -2.68 34.47
CA LYS A 225 -3.63 -1.66 33.75
C LYS A 225 -2.98 -1.26 32.42
N ARG A 226 -1.67 -1.00 32.42
CA ARG A 226 -0.92 -0.64 31.21
C ARG A 226 -0.89 -1.80 30.21
N ASN A 227 -0.72 -3.03 30.67
CA ASN A 227 -0.76 -4.20 29.81
C ASN A 227 -2.14 -4.37 29.13
N GLU A 228 -3.22 -4.09 29.84
CA GLU A 228 -4.57 -4.15 29.26
C GLU A 228 -4.80 -3.04 28.22
N ILE A 229 -4.30 -1.82 28.47
CA ILE A 229 -4.31 -0.74 27.48
C ILE A 229 -3.50 -1.14 26.24
N ILE A 230 -2.30 -1.70 26.41
CA ILE A 230 -1.47 -2.19 25.31
C ILE A 230 -2.21 -3.28 24.52
N ARG A 231 -2.92 -4.19 25.19
CA ARG A 231 -3.71 -5.23 24.54
C ARG A 231 -4.82 -4.64 23.67
N ARG A 232 -5.61 -3.70 24.21
CA ARG A 232 -6.66 -3.00 23.46
C ARG A 232 -6.12 -2.23 22.26
N LEU A 233 -5.06 -1.43 22.44
CA LEU A 233 -4.44 -0.68 21.35
C LEU A 233 -3.87 -1.61 20.25
N LYS A 234 -3.34 -2.79 20.61
CA LYS A 234 -2.90 -3.80 19.63
C LYS A 234 -4.06 -4.44 18.87
N GLU A 235 -5.23 -4.53 19.47
CA GLU A 235 -6.45 -5.04 18.83
C GLU A 235 -7.03 -3.99 17.89
N GLU A 236 -7.21 -2.76 18.35
CA GLU A 236 -7.63 -1.61 17.52
C GLU A 236 -6.69 -1.40 16.32
N LEU A 237 -5.37 -1.49 16.52
CA LEU A 237 -4.41 -1.38 15.42
C LEU A 237 -4.56 -2.49 14.39
N ARG A 238 -4.87 -3.72 14.83
CA ARG A 238 -5.12 -4.84 13.90
C ARG A 238 -6.41 -4.62 13.12
N ASP A 239 -7.46 -4.17 13.78
CA ASP A 239 -8.75 -3.90 13.14
C ASP A 239 -8.64 -2.78 12.11
N ILE A 240 -7.97 -1.66 12.45
CA ILE A 240 -7.74 -0.55 11.53
C ILE A 240 -6.92 -1.02 10.32
N LYS A 241 -5.86 -1.81 10.53
CA LYS A 241 -5.06 -2.36 9.42
C LYS A 241 -5.88 -3.26 8.51
N GLN A 242 -6.68 -4.17 9.08
CA GLN A 242 -7.53 -5.06 8.31
C GLN A 242 -8.58 -4.29 7.51
N GLN A 243 -9.23 -3.29 8.12
CA GLN A 243 -10.19 -2.42 7.43
C GLN A 243 -9.52 -1.60 6.32
N ALA A 244 -8.32 -1.07 6.54
CA ALA A 244 -7.56 -0.34 5.52
C ALA A 244 -7.17 -1.25 4.34
N GLU A 245 -6.72 -2.47 4.60
CA GLU A 245 -6.40 -3.45 3.56
C GLU A 245 -7.66 -3.86 2.77
N ASP A 246 -8.78 -4.13 3.45
CA ASP A 246 -10.01 -4.55 2.79
C ASP A 246 -10.63 -3.41 1.97
N THR A 247 -10.59 -2.18 2.47
CA THR A 247 -11.04 -1.00 1.71
C THR A 247 -10.16 -0.74 0.49
N THR A 248 -8.84 -0.87 0.63
CA THR A 248 -7.90 -0.75 -0.49
C THR A 248 -8.16 -1.82 -1.55
N LYS A 249 -8.25 -3.09 -1.17
CA LYS A 249 -8.55 -4.20 -2.09
C LYS A 249 -9.89 -4.01 -2.83
N ARG A 250 -10.93 -3.57 -2.11
CA ARG A 250 -12.24 -3.27 -2.72
C ARG A 250 -12.16 -2.11 -3.69
N LEU A 251 -11.44 -1.05 -3.34
CA LEU A 251 -11.27 0.13 -4.21
C LEU A 251 -10.49 -0.23 -5.47
N GLU A 252 -9.38 -0.96 -5.34
CA GLU A 252 -8.59 -1.43 -6.48
C GLU A 252 -9.39 -2.33 -7.41
N SER A 253 -10.12 -3.31 -6.86
CA SER A 253 -10.98 -4.20 -7.66
C SER A 253 -12.07 -3.42 -8.40
N ARG A 254 -12.75 -2.49 -7.72
CA ARG A 254 -13.78 -1.64 -8.34
C ARG A 254 -13.19 -0.69 -9.38
N SER A 255 -11.99 -0.17 -9.15
CA SER A 255 -11.28 0.71 -10.08
C SER A 255 -10.90 -0.05 -11.35
N LYS A 256 -10.28 -1.23 -11.21
CA LYS A 256 -9.94 -2.11 -12.34
C LYS A 256 -11.17 -2.49 -13.15
N GLN A 257 -12.26 -2.90 -12.48
CA GLN A 257 -13.50 -3.25 -13.16
C GLN A 257 -14.08 -2.06 -13.95
N LYS A 258 -14.02 -0.84 -13.39
CA LYS A 258 -14.45 0.37 -14.10
C LYS A 258 -13.55 0.69 -15.28
N GLU A 259 -12.23 0.60 -15.10
CA GLU A 259 -11.24 0.82 -16.16
C GLU A 259 -11.45 -0.16 -17.31
N ASP A 260 -11.64 -1.45 -17.02
CA ASP A 260 -11.93 -2.48 -18.02
C ASP A 260 -13.25 -2.21 -18.77
N GLN A 261 -14.29 -1.78 -18.05
CA GLN A 261 -15.58 -1.39 -18.65
C GLN A 261 -15.44 -0.17 -19.55
N GLU A 262 -14.74 0.87 -19.10
CA GLU A 262 -14.51 2.09 -19.87
C GLU A 262 -13.65 1.81 -21.12
N LEU A 263 -12.62 0.98 -20.98
CA LEU A 263 -11.78 0.53 -22.09
C LEU A 263 -12.62 -0.25 -23.12
N GLN A 264 -13.51 -1.13 -22.68
CA GLN A 264 -14.37 -1.88 -23.57
C GLN A 264 -15.36 -0.95 -24.30
N ILE A 265 -16.01 -0.04 -23.58
CA ILE A 265 -16.90 0.97 -24.18
C ILE A 265 -16.15 1.83 -25.20
N ALA A 266 -14.91 2.23 -24.89
CA ALA A 266 -14.08 3.01 -25.80
C ALA A 266 -13.74 2.22 -27.07
N LYS A 267 -13.35 0.94 -26.94
CA LYS A 267 -13.09 0.04 -28.08
C LYS A 267 -14.32 -0.15 -28.95
N ASP A 268 -15.49 -0.37 -28.34
CA ASP A 268 -16.74 -0.57 -29.08
C ASP A 268 -17.13 0.70 -29.85
N LYS A 269 -16.95 1.88 -29.24
CA LYS A 269 -17.15 3.17 -29.92
C LYS A 269 -16.15 3.39 -31.06
N GLU A 270 -14.88 3.05 -30.85
CA GLU A 270 -13.85 3.16 -31.89
C GLU A 270 -14.18 2.27 -33.09
N LEU A 271 -14.63 1.04 -32.84
CA LEU A 271 -15.07 0.12 -33.89
C LEU A 271 -16.29 0.68 -34.64
N ALA A 272 -17.30 1.16 -33.93
CA ALA A 272 -18.49 1.76 -34.54
C ALA A 272 -18.14 2.97 -35.42
N MET A 273 -17.27 3.87 -34.94
CA MET A 273 -16.80 5.01 -35.73
C MET A 273 -15.98 4.58 -36.95
N LYS A 274 -15.12 3.56 -36.82
CA LYS A 274 -14.37 3.02 -37.97
C LYS A 274 -15.29 2.45 -39.03
N ASP A 275 -16.34 1.74 -38.64
CA ASP A 275 -17.30 1.17 -39.58
C ASP A 275 -18.17 2.25 -40.22
N GLU A 276 -18.55 3.29 -39.48
CA GLU A 276 -19.22 4.46 -40.05
C GLU A 276 -18.34 5.21 -41.06
N ILE A 277 -17.05 5.42 -40.74
CA ILE A 277 -16.07 5.99 -41.68
C ILE A 277 -15.99 5.15 -42.95
N LYS A 278 -15.84 3.82 -42.84
CA LYS A 278 -15.80 2.93 -44.00
C LYS A 278 -17.05 3.09 -44.86
N ARG A 279 -18.24 3.00 -44.26
CA ARG A 279 -19.52 3.15 -44.96
C ARG A 279 -19.59 4.50 -45.69
N SER A 280 -19.30 5.61 -45.01
CA SER A 280 -19.33 6.94 -45.64
C SER A 280 -18.28 7.10 -46.74
N THR A 281 -17.10 6.46 -46.61
CA THR A 281 -16.10 6.47 -47.69
C THR A 281 -16.55 5.68 -48.91
N GLU A 282 -17.24 4.56 -48.72
CA GLU A 282 -17.84 3.77 -49.81
C GLU A 282 -18.97 4.55 -50.50
N GLU A 283 -19.89 5.14 -49.73
CA GLU A 283 -20.97 5.99 -50.25
C GLU A 283 -20.44 7.19 -51.06
N LEU A 284 -19.39 7.84 -50.57
CA LEU A 284 -18.72 8.92 -51.28
C LEU A 284 -18.10 8.43 -52.58
N ARG A 285 -17.39 7.29 -52.55
CA ARG A 285 -16.76 6.70 -53.73
C ARG A 285 -17.79 6.34 -54.80
N ASP A 286 -18.92 5.77 -54.40
CA ASP A 286 -20.01 5.39 -55.30
C ASP A 286 -20.68 6.62 -55.91
N THR A 287 -20.95 7.65 -55.10
CA THR A 287 -21.52 8.92 -55.58
C THR A 287 -20.59 9.60 -56.57
N VAL A 288 -19.29 9.67 -56.27
CA VAL A 288 -18.28 10.24 -57.18
C VAL A 288 -18.23 9.45 -58.50
N LYS A 289 -18.31 8.12 -58.44
CA LYS A 289 -18.34 7.27 -59.64
C LYS A 289 -19.58 7.54 -60.49
N LYS A 290 -20.78 7.56 -59.88
CA LYS A 290 -22.04 7.88 -60.56
C LYS A 290 -22.00 9.26 -61.22
N ASN A 291 -21.57 10.28 -60.48
CA ASN A 291 -21.46 11.64 -61.01
C ASN A 291 -20.46 11.73 -62.18
N ARG A 292 -19.33 11.02 -62.12
CA ARG A 292 -18.38 10.95 -63.25
C ARG A 292 -18.98 10.28 -64.48
N GLU A 293 -19.75 9.21 -64.30
CA GLU A 293 -20.43 8.51 -65.39
C GLU A 293 -21.52 9.40 -66.02
N GLU A 294 -22.33 10.07 -65.19
CA GLU A 294 -23.34 11.04 -65.63
C GLU A 294 -22.72 12.22 -66.37
N GLU A 295 -21.65 12.81 -65.82
CA GLU A 295 -20.89 13.89 -66.46
C GLU A 295 -20.34 13.44 -67.81
N ALA A 296 -19.76 12.23 -67.92
CA ALA A 296 -19.26 11.70 -69.18
C ALA A 296 -20.37 11.52 -70.22
N ILE A 297 -21.57 11.08 -69.81
CA ILE A 297 -22.74 10.99 -70.68
C ILE A 297 -23.18 12.39 -71.15
N LEU A 298 -23.24 13.37 -70.25
CA LEU A 298 -23.59 14.75 -70.57
C LEU A 298 -22.58 15.39 -71.52
N ARG A 299 -21.27 15.19 -71.31
CA ARG A 299 -20.21 15.64 -72.22
C ARG A 299 -20.36 15.03 -73.61
N LYS A 300 -20.67 13.73 -73.72
CA LYS A 300 -20.94 13.07 -75.01
C LYS A 300 -22.18 13.65 -75.71
N LYS A 301 -23.27 13.89 -74.97
CA LYS A 301 -24.49 14.52 -75.51
C LYS A 301 -24.21 15.95 -75.99
N LYS A 302 -23.49 16.73 -75.18
CA LYS A 302 -23.04 18.09 -75.54
C LYS A 302 -22.26 18.08 -76.84
N PHE A 303 -21.21 17.26 -76.94
CA PHE A 303 -20.39 17.14 -78.14
C PHE A 303 -21.21 16.75 -79.38
N LYS A 304 -22.16 15.82 -79.24
CA LYS A 304 -23.05 15.42 -80.34
C LYS A 304 -23.91 16.58 -80.83
N VAL A 305 -24.53 17.33 -79.93
CA VAL A 305 -25.35 18.50 -80.27
C VAL A 305 -24.48 19.61 -80.89
N GLU A 306 -23.30 19.88 -80.33
CA GLU A 306 -22.35 20.85 -80.90
C GLU A 306 -21.94 20.44 -82.34
N SER A 307 -21.64 19.17 -82.58
CA SER A 307 -21.33 18.65 -83.92
C SER A 307 -22.52 18.77 -84.88
N GLU A 308 -23.75 18.53 -84.41
CA GLU A 308 -24.97 18.72 -85.21
C GLU A 308 -25.17 20.19 -85.57
N VAL A 309 -24.93 21.12 -84.63
CA VAL A 309 -24.99 22.56 -84.86
C VAL A 309 -23.92 23.01 -85.86
N GLU A 310 -22.66 22.58 -85.70
CA GLU A 310 -21.60 22.86 -86.69
C GLU A 310 -21.95 22.35 -88.08
N ASN A 311 -22.53 21.15 -88.19
CA ASN A 311 -23.00 20.63 -89.48
C ASN A 311 -24.13 21.50 -90.08
N TRP A 312 -25.04 22.03 -89.27
CA TRP A 312 -26.09 22.94 -89.75
C TRP A 312 -25.54 24.31 -90.15
N ILE A 313 -24.54 24.83 -89.43
CA ILE A 313 -23.83 26.06 -89.79
C ILE A 313 -23.14 25.86 -91.15
N HIS A 314 -22.37 24.79 -91.34
CA HIS A 314 -21.72 24.50 -92.61
C HIS A 314 -22.70 24.38 -93.78
N LYS A 315 -23.83 23.70 -93.59
CA LYS A 315 -24.89 23.64 -94.61
C LYS A 315 -25.47 25.01 -94.92
N TYR A 316 -25.75 25.81 -93.90
CA TYR A 316 -26.26 27.16 -94.08
C TYR A 316 -25.26 28.05 -94.83
N ASP A 317 -23.99 28.04 -94.42
CA ASP A 317 -22.92 28.80 -95.07
C ASP A 317 -22.77 28.37 -96.54
N GLN A 318 -22.78 27.06 -96.83
CA GLN A 318 -22.75 26.54 -98.20
C GLN A 318 -23.97 27.00 -99.01
N ASP A 319 -25.19 26.83 -98.48
CA ASP A 319 -26.42 27.25 -99.17
C ASP A 319 -26.42 28.76 -99.41
N MET A 320 -25.92 29.56 -98.46
CA MET A 320 -25.80 31.02 -98.61
C MET A 320 -24.76 31.40 -99.67
N ASP A 321 -23.61 30.73 -99.71
CA ASP A 321 -22.59 30.94 -100.74
C ASP A 321 -23.13 30.57 -102.13
N GLU A 322 -23.85 29.44 -102.26
CA GLU A 322 -24.50 29.02 -103.50
C GLU A 322 -25.55 30.05 -103.96
N LYS A 323 -26.39 30.55 -103.04
CA LYS A 323 -27.39 31.59 -103.35
C LYS A 323 -26.75 32.93 -103.71
N GLN A 324 -25.65 33.29 -103.06
CA GLN A 324 -24.90 34.49 -103.39
C GLN A 324 -24.28 34.39 -104.79
N ALA A 325 -23.70 33.24 -105.15
CA ALA A 325 -23.19 32.99 -106.48
C ALA A 325 -24.30 33.05 -107.56
N GLU A 326 -25.46 32.41 -107.31
CA GLU A 326 -26.63 32.51 -108.20
C GLU A 326 -27.10 33.97 -108.38
N LEU A 327 -27.14 34.75 -107.30
CA LEU A 327 -27.51 36.17 -107.36
C LEU A 327 -26.50 36.98 -108.16
N GLU A 328 -25.19 36.74 -107.99
CA GLU A 328 -24.13 37.39 -108.73
C GLU A 328 -24.21 37.06 -110.23
N ASP A 329 -24.43 35.79 -110.58
CA ASP A 329 -24.63 35.34 -111.97
C ASP A 329 -25.85 36.02 -112.61
N ILE A 330 -27.00 36.02 -111.93
CA ILE A 330 -28.22 36.67 -112.43
C ILE A 330 -28.01 38.19 -112.55
N THR A 331 -27.32 38.81 -111.59
CA THR A 331 -27.02 40.23 -111.62
C THR A 331 -26.08 40.58 -112.77
N ALA A 332 -25.09 39.73 -113.07
CA ALA A 332 -24.22 39.89 -114.22
C ALA A 332 -25.00 39.83 -115.54
N ILE A 333 -25.88 38.83 -115.70
CA ILE A 333 -26.77 38.69 -116.86
C ILE A 333 -27.69 39.92 -116.98
N TYR A 334 -28.35 40.31 -115.88
CA TYR A 334 -29.23 41.49 -115.86
C TYR A 334 -28.50 42.76 -116.27
N ASN A 335 -27.28 42.98 -115.78
CA ASN A 335 -26.48 44.14 -116.15
C ASN A 335 -26.07 44.12 -117.64
N GLU A 336 -25.76 42.95 -118.18
CA GLU A 336 -25.47 42.78 -119.61
C GLU A 336 -26.72 43.04 -120.47
N GLU A 337 -27.85 42.40 -120.15
CA GLU A 337 -29.14 42.62 -120.84
C GLU A 337 -29.58 44.09 -120.76
N LYS A 338 -29.37 44.74 -119.61
CA LYS A 338 -29.65 46.16 -119.43
C LYS A 338 -28.75 47.03 -120.31
N ALA A 339 -27.46 46.73 -120.38
CA ALA A 339 -26.54 47.44 -121.27
C ALA A 339 -26.94 47.27 -122.75
N GLN A 340 -27.33 46.05 -123.14
CA GLN A 340 -27.85 45.79 -124.48
C GLN A 340 -29.15 46.55 -124.76
N LEU A 341 -30.07 46.59 -123.80
CA LEU A 341 -31.33 47.35 -123.92
C LEU A 341 -31.06 48.84 -124.05
N ASP A 342 -30.16 49.40 -123.24
CA ASP A 342 -29.76 50.81 -123.32
C ASP A 342 -29.13 51.13 -124.69
N GLU A 343 -28.30 50.23 -125.25
CA GLU A 343 -27.76 50.37 -126.61
C GLU A 343 -28.87 50.33 -127.67
N LEU A 344 -29.79 49.36 -127.58
CA LEU A 344 -30.93 49.26 -128.50
C LEU A 344 -31.84 50.50 -128.41
N GLN A 345 -32.09 51.00 -127.21
CA GLN A 345 -32.91 52.18 -126.98
C GLN A 345 -32.24 53.44 -127.54
N ALA A 346 -30.92 53.56 -127.43
CA ALA A 346 -30.15 54.61 -128.08
C ALA A 346 -30.24 54.53 -129.61
N ARG A 347 -30.03 53.34 -130.20
CA ARG A 347 -30.19 53.11 -131.65
C ARG A 347 -31.60 53.38 -132.14
N TYR A 348 -32.62 52.94 -131.40
CA TYR A 348 -34.02 53.21 -131.72
C TYR A 348 -34.33 54.72 -131.65
N GLY A 349 -33.77 55.43 -130.66
CA GLY A 349 -33.88 56.88 -130.56
C GLY A 349 -33.22 57.62 -131.74
N GLU A 350 -32.09 57.13 -132.25
CA GLU A 350 -31.46 57.64 -133.48
C GLU A 350 -32.33 57.34 -134.71
N LEU A 351 -32.77 56.09 -134.88
CA LEU A 351 -33.62 55.68 -135.98
C LEU A 351 -34.95 56.43 -136.01
N GLN A 352 -35.52 56.74 -134.84
CA GLN A 352 -36.75 57.52 -134.74
C GLN A 352 -36.54 58.97 -135.18
N LYS A 353 -35.40 59.60 -134.85
CA LYS A 353 -35.04 60.93 -135.38
C LYS A 353 -34.87 60.90 -136.91
N GLU A 354 -34.26 59.84 -137.45
CA GLU A 354 -34.14 59.65 -138.90
C GLU A 354 -35.50 59.45 -139.57
N TYR A 355 -36.37 58.63 -138.97
CA TYR A 355 -37.73 58.41 -139.44
C TYR A 355 -38.55 59.71 -139.45
N GLU A 356 -38.49 60.50 -138.37
CA GLU A 356 -39.14 61.81 -138.29
C GLU A 356 -38.63 62.77 -139.37
N LYS A 357 -37.31 62.79 -139.65
CA LYS A 357 -36.74 63.56 -140.76
C LYS A 357 -37.29 63.11 -142.12
N ILE A 358 -37.31 61.81 -142.41
CA ILE A 358 -37.82 61.26 -143.68
C ILE A 358 -39.32 61.57 -143.84
N MET A 359 -40.09 61.46 -142.76
CA MET A 359 -41.52 61.75 -142.79
C MET A 359 -41.78 63.25 -143.01
N GLU A 360 -40.99 64.13 -142.41
CA GLU A 360 -41.08 65.57 -142.65
C GLU A 360 -40.63 65.94 -144.08
N GLU A 361 -39.55 65.33 -144.59
CA GLU A 361 -39.15 65.47 -145.99
C GLU A 361 -40.24 64.99 -146.95
N ARG A 362 -40.90 63.86 -146.67
CA ARG A 362 -42.04 63.38 -147.46
C ARG A 362 -43.24 64.31 -147.37
N ARG A 363 -43.50 64.92 -146.21
CA ARG A 363 -44.58 65.91 -146.05
C ARG A 363 -44.33 67.13 -146.94
N ILE A 364 -43.12 67.67 -146.90
CA ILE A 364 -42.71 68.82 -147.73
C ILE A 364 -42.81 68.47 -149.23
N ALA A 365 -42.25 67.32 -149.64
CA ALA A 365 -42.29 66.88 -151.04
C ALA A 365 -43.73 66.65 -151.54
N GLN A 366 -44.62 66.11 -150.70
CA GLN A 366 -46.02 65.91 -151.04
C GLN A 366 -46.78 67.24 -151.16
N GLU A 367 -46.50 68.20 -150.28
CA GLU A 367 -47.06 69.56 -150.37
C GLU A 367 -46.62 70.26 -151.67
N GLU A 368 -45.34 70.13 -152.05
CA GLU A 368 -44.82 70.65 -153.33
C GLU A 368 -45.48 69.97 -154.54
N ARG A 369 -45.65 68.65 -154.51
CA ARG A 369 -46.28 67.89 -155.59
C ARG A 369 -47.74 68.32 -155.81
N ILE A 370 -48.50 68.51 -154.73
CA ILE A 370 -49.89 68.98 -154.79
C ILE A 370 -49.96 70.42 -155.33
N ALA A 371 -49.01 71.28 -154.97
CA ALA A 371 -48.93 72.65 -155.50
C ALA A 371 -48.65 72.69 -157.02
N GLN A 372 -47.76 71.82 -157.50
CA GLN A 372 -47.45 71.70 -158.94
C GLN A 372 -48.64 71.14 -159.73
N GLU A 373 -49.33 70.11 -159.22
CA GLU A 373 -50.52 69.53 -159.86
C GLU A 373 -51.67 70.53 -160.00
N LYS A 374 -51.86 71.42 -159.02
CA LYS A 374 -52.86 72.51 -159.10
C LYS A 374 -52.52 73.51 -160.22
N LYS A 375 -51.25 73.88 -160.39
CA LYS A 375 -50.81 74.76 -161.50
C LYS A 375 -51.05 74.11 -162.87
N LEU A 376 -50.72 72.82 -163.00
CA LEU A 376 -50.92 72.07 -164.25
C LEU A 376 -52.41 71.92 -164.60
N ARG A 377 -53.29 71.61 -163.63
CA ARG A 377 -54.74 71.54 -163.87
C ARG A 377 -55.30 72.86 -164.38
N HIS A 378 -54.86 73.99 -163.83
CA HIS A 378 -55.31 75.30 -164.28
C HIS A 378 -54.90 75.59 -165.74
N MET A 379 -53.67 75.23 -166.13
CA MET A 379 -53.22 75.34 -167.53
C MET A 379 -54.00 74.44 -168.49
N HIS A 380 -54.32 73.20 -168.07
CA HIS A 380 -55.14 72.28 -168.86
C HIS A 380 -56.58 72.78 -169.07
N GLU A 381 -57.20 73.41 -168.07
CA GLU A 381 -58.54 73.99 -168.20
C GLU A 381 -58.56 75.15 -169.21
N CYS A 382 -57.54 76.00 -169.21
CA CYS A 382 -57.39 77.09 -170.19
C CYS A 382 -57.23 76.56 -171.62
N ALA A 383 -56.40 75.52 -171.83
CA ALA A 383 -56.19 74.90 -173.14
C ALA A 383 -57.47 74.23 -173.70
N THR A 384 -58.29 73.64 -172.82
CA THR A 384 -59.52 72.93 -173.21
C THR A 384 -60.61 73.90 -173.70
N LYS A 385 -60.72 75.10 -173.10
CA LYS A 385 -61.67 76.15 -173.53
C LYS A 385 -61.34 76.70 -174.92
N ILE A 386 -60.05 76.82 -175.26
CA ILE A 386 -59.58 77.27 -176.58
C ILE A 386 -59.86 76.21 -177.66
N GLN A 387 -59.61 74.92 -177.36
CA GLN A 387 -59.85 73.81 -178.29
C GLN A 387 -61.35 73.61 -178.63
N ALA A 388 -62.25 73.88 -177.68
CA ALA A 388 -63.70 73.75 -177.89
C ALA A 388 -64.25 74.80 -178.89
N LEU A 389 -63.74 76.04 -178.83
CA LEU A 389 -64.15 77.13 -179.73
C LEU A 389 -63.72 76.88 -181.19
N TYR A 390 -62.51 76.35 -181.41
CA TYR A 390 -61.99 76.07 -182.76
C TYR A 390 -62.69 74.87 -183.45
N ARG A 391 -63.00 73.81 -182.68
CA ARG A 391 -63.69 72.61 -183.22
C ARG A 391 -65.15 72.88 -183.61
N GLY A 392 -65.84 73.78 -182.90
CA GLY A 392 -67.21 74.20 -183.25
C GLY A 392 -67.32 75.09 -184.49
N TRP A 393 -66.26 75.83 -184.85
CA TRP A 393 -66.22 76.61 -186.09
C TRP A 393 -65.97 75.72 -187.32
N LYS A 394 -65.08 74.72 -187.22
CA LYS A 394 -64.76 73.80 -188.33
C LYS A 394 -65.96 72.96 -188.77
N PHE A 395 -66.77 72.47 -187.82
CA PHE A 395 -67.94 71.61 -188.10
C PHE A 395 -69.09 72.36 -188.80
N ARG A 396 -69.22 73.68 -188.62
CA ARG A 396 -70.25 74.51 -189.28
C ARG A 396 -69.90 74.90 -190.72
N LYS A 397 -68.63 74.76 -191.13
CA LYS A 397 -68.17 75.07 -192.49
C LYS A 397 -68.26 73.87 -193.45
N GLU A 398 -68.26 72.65 -192.94
CA GLU A 398 -68.35 71.41 -193.75
C GLU A 398 -69.79 70.97 -194.07
N MET A 399 -70.82 71.52 -193.40
CA MET A 399 -72.24 71.17 -193.59
C MET A 399 -72.94 71.85 -194.80
N ALA A 400 -72.21 72.44 -195.75
CA ALA A 400 -72.78 73.20 -196.88
C ALA A 400 -72.54 72.62 -198.30
N LYS A 401 -71.85 71.47 -198.47
CA LYS A 401 -71.63 70.86 -199.81
C LYS A 401 -71.84 69.33 -199.80
N LYS A 402 -72.87 68.88 -200.56
CA LYS A 402 -73.25 67.49 -200.96
C LYS A 402 -74.03 66.69 -199.87
N LYS A 403 -75.29 66.25 -200.00
CA LYS A 403 -76.14 65.73 -201.10
C LYS A 403 -75.56 64.49 -201.82
N SER A 404 -75.70 63.29 -201.23
CA SER A 404 -76.27 62.04 -201.81
C SER A 404 -76.05 60.79 -200.93
N GLY A 405 -77.15 60.17 -200.44
CA GLY A 405 -77.40 58.75 -200.03
C GLY A 405 -76.47 58.02 -199.03
N LYS A 406 -76.88 57.74 -197.76
CA LYS A 406 -77.59 56.53 -197.18
C LYS A 406 -76.70 55.26 -197.09
N ALA A 407 -76.59 54.47 -196.01
CA ALA A 407 -77.39 54.29 -194.78
C ALA A 407 -76.67 53.44 -193.67
N THR A 408 -77.09 53.65 -192.39
CA THR A 408 -77.28 52.70 -191.22
C THR A 408 -76.10 51.86 -190.62
N ALA A 409 -75.96 51.56 -189.31
CA ALA A 409 -76.59 51.95 -188.02
C ALA A 409 -75.84 51.30 -186.79
N GLN A 410 -76.06 51.87 -185.59
CA GLN A 410 -76.17 51.22 -184.23
C GLN A 410 -74.89 51.02 -183.36
N LYS A 411 -74.88 50.95 -181.99
CA LYS A 411 -75.34 51.78 -180.83
C LYS A 411 -74.90 51.08 -179.52
N GLY A 412 -74.40 51.80 -178.49
CA GLY A 412 -74.44 51.37 -177.06
C GLY A 412 -73.27 51.88 -176.17
N LYS A 413 -73.47 52.79 -175.17
CA LYS A 413 -73.93 52.65 -173.74
C LYS A 413 -72.86 52.00 -172.83
N LYS A 414 -72.58 52.37 -171.55
CA LYS A 414 -73.27 53.15 -170.50
C LYS A 414 -72.36 53.30 -169.24
N LYS A 415 -72.47 54.45 -168.55
CA LYS A 415 -72.42 54.77 -167.08
C LYS A 415 -71.59 53.94 -166.07
N GLY A 416 -71.01 54.68 -165.10
CA GLY A 416 -71.27 54.41 -163.67
C GLY A 416 -70.24 54.92 -162.65
N LYS A 417 -70.60 56.01 -161.96
CA LYS A 417 -70.15 56.52 -160.65
C LYS A 417 -68.69 56.88 -160.40
#